data_AF-A0A355GVF4-F1
#
_entry.id   AF-A0A355GVF4-F1
#
_cell.length_a   1.000
_cell.length_b   1.000
_cell.length_c   1.000
_cell.angle_alpha   90.00
_cell.angle_beta   90.00
_cell.angle_gamma   90.00
#
_symmetry.space_group_name_H-M   'P 1'
#
loop_
_entity.id
_entity.type
_entity.pdbx_description
1 polymer ?
#
loop_
_entity_poly.entity_id
_entity_poly.type
_entity_poly.pdbx_seq_one_letter_code
_entity_poly.pdbx_strand_id
1 'polypeptide(L)' 'SELAPLHNPPGITGIRAITKILPDVPQVGVFDTAFHQTMPKEAYIYPIPYEYYEKHKIRRYGFHGTS' A
#
# COMPACT_ATOMS: atom_id res chain seq x y z
N SER A 1 -5.44 -6.38 6.93
CA SER A 1 -5.07 -5.55 5.77
C SER A 1 -5.99 -5.92 4.63
N GLU A 2 -6.93 -5.06 4.28
CA GLU A 2 -8.00 -5.40 3.32
C GLU A 2 -7.54 -5.31 1.86
N LEU A 3 -6.66 -4.35 1.53
CA LEU A 3 -6.23 -4.09 0.14
C LEU A 3 -5.12 -5.03 -0.36
N ALA A 4 -4.33 -5.60 0.53
CA ALA A 4 -3.25 -6.54 0.21
C ALA A 4 -3.16 -7.64 1.29
N PRO A 5 -4.17 -8.53 1.38
CA PRO A 5 -4.33 -9.45 2.50
C PRO A 5 -3.26 -10.55 2.55
N LEU A 6 -2.67 -10.92 1.41
CA LEU A 6 -1.58 -11.90 1.38
C LEU A 6 -0.19 -11.27 1.53
N HIS A 7 -0.02 -9.98 1.20
CA HIS A 7 1.29 -9.33 1.14
C HIS A 7 1.61 -8.48 2.38
N ASN A 8 0.64 -7.74 2.91
CA ASN A 8 0.90 -6.86 4.06
C ASN A 8 1.10 -7.62 5.38
N PRO A 9 0.34 -8.68 5.72
CA PRO A 9 0.55 -9.41 6.96
C PRO A 9 1.98 -9.96 7.15
N PRO A 10 2.61 -10.64 6.17
CA PRO A 10 3.99 -11.09 6.35
C PRO A 10 4.98 -9.92 6.51
N GLY A 11 4.78 -8.80 5.80
CA GLY A 11 5.58 -7.59 5.99
C GLY A 11 5.50 -7.04 7.42
N ILE A 12 4.29 -6.98 8.00
CA ILE A 12 4.07 -6.56 9.40
C ILE A 12 4.72 -7.54 10.38
N THR A 13 4.68 -8.84 10.08
CA THR A 13 5.37 -9.85 10.90
C THR A 13 6.88 -9.60 10.93
N GLY A 14 7.49 -9.28 9.77
CA GLY A 14 8.90 -8.90 9.69
C GLY A 14 9.24 -7.66 10.51
N ILE A 15 8.44 -6.59 10.38
CA ILE A 15 8.59 -5.35 11.17
C ILE A 15 8.58 -5.67 12.67
N ARG A 16 7.59 -6.43 13.14
CA ARG A 16 7.46 -6.81 14.56
C ARG A 16 8.62 -7.66 15.05
N ALA A 17 9.15 -8.56 14.22
CA ALA A 17 10.31 -9.38 14.57
C ALA A 17 11.56 -8.51 14.73
N ILE A 18 11.83 -7.61 13.79
CA ILE A 18 12.99 -6.72 13.87
C ILE A 18 12.86 -5.72 15.01
N THR A 19 11.68 -5.19 15.32
CA THR A 19 11.48 -4.33 16.50
C THR A 19 11.89 -5.02 17.80
N LYS A 20 11.70 -6.34 17.91
CA LYS A 20 12.10 -7.10 19.10
C LYS A 20 13.61 -7.34 19.17
N ILE A 21 14.27 -7.48 18.02
CA ILE A 21 15.71 -7.80 17.93
C ILE A 21 16.56 -6.53 18.01
N LEU A 22 16.11 -5.46 17.36
CA LEU A 22 16.80 -4.17 17.21
C LEU A 22 15.85 -3.02 17.62
N PRO A 23 15.55 -2.87 18.92
CA PRO A 23 14.55 -1.91 19.39
C PRO A 23 14.93 -0.44 19.15
N ASP A 24 16.23 -0.13 19.12
CA ASP A 24 16.73 1.24 19.01
C ASP A 24 17.09 1.65 17.57
N VAL A 25 16.93 0.73 16.60
CA VAL A 25 17.23 1.01 15.19
C VAL A 25 15.96 1.51 14.48
N PRO A 26 15.98 2.71 13.85
CA PRO A 26 14.84 3.21 13.09
C PRO A 26 14.47 2.27 11.95
N GLN A 27 13.16 2.05 11.77
CA GLN A 27 12.62 1.29 10.65
C GLN A 27 11.89 2.22 9.68
N VAL A 28 12.04 1.97 8.37
CA VAL A 28 11.44 2.79 7.31
C VAL A 28 10.52 1.91 6.47
N GLY A 29 9.29 2.39 6.24
CA GLY A 29 8.35 1.78 5.31
C GLY A 29 8.50 2.38 3.92
N VAL A 30 8.86 1.57 2.94
CA VAL A 30 8.85 1.93 1.52
C VAL A 30 7.70 1.17 0.87
N PHE A 31 6.79 1.89 0.22
CA PHE A 31 5.56 1.32 -0.33
C PHE A 31 5.63 1.31 -1.85
N ASP A 32 5.44 0.14 -2.46
CA ASP A 32 5.43 -0.02 -3.92
C ASP A 32 4.35 0.81 -4.64
N THR A 33 3.33 1.25 -3.90
CA THR A 33 2.24 2.10 -4.39
C THR A 33 2.59 3.60 -4.33
N ALA A 34 3.65 4.01 -3.62
CA ALA A 34 3.94 5.41 -3.31
C ALA A 34 4.22 6.25 -4.56
N PHE A 35 5.08 5.76 -5.47
CA PHE A 35 5.40 6.43 -6.74
C PHE A 35 4.16 6.75 -7.57
N HIS A 36 3.17 5.84 -7.55
CA HIS A 36 1.97 5.92 -8.35
C HIS A 36 0.89 6.87 -7.78
N GLN A 37 1.11 7.48 -6.60
CA GLN A 37 0.12 8.40 -6.00
C GLN A 37 0.00 9.73 -6.74
N THR A 38 0.92 10.03 -7.67
CA THR A 38 0.86 11.22 -8.54
C THR A 38 -0.03 11.03 -9.77
N MET A 39 -0.60 9.83 -9.99
CA MET A 39 -1.54 9.60 -11.08
C MET A 39 -2.72 10.60 -11.04
N PRO A 40 -3.10 11.20 -12.18
CA PRO A 40 -4.29 12.04 -12.23
C PRO A 40 -5.57 11.19 -12.09
N LYS A 41 -6.70 11.83 -11.78
CA LYS A 41 -7.96 11.15 -11.42
C LYS A 41 -8.44 10.19 -12.49
N GLU A 42 -8.37 10.62 -13.75
CA GLU A 42 -8.72 9.83 -14.93
C GLU A 42 -7.87 8.56 -15.09
N ALA A 43 -6.68 8.49 -14.50
CA ALA A 43 -5.81 7.32 -14.58
C ALA A 43 -6.02 6.31 -13.43
N TYR A 44 -6.54 6.75 -12.28
CA TYR A 44 -6.77 5.85 -11.13
C TYR A 44 -8.23 5.51 -10.85
N ILE A 45 -9.20 6.24 -11.40
CA ILE A 45 -10.62 5.92 -11.28
C ILE A 45 -11.01 4.91 -12.36
N TYR A 46 -11.67 3.82 -11.96
CA TYR A 46 -12.25 2.85 -12.88
C TYR A 46 -13.64 3.31 -13.36
N PRO A 47 -14.06 2.93 -14.60
CA PRO A 47 -15.38 3.26 -15.14
C PRO A 47 -16.49 2.36 -14.57
N ILE A 48 -16.61 2.34 -13.24
CA ILE A 48 -17.61 1.61 -12.45
C ILE A 48 -18.29 2.61 -11.49
N PRO A 49 -19.37 2.25 -10.76
CA PRO A 49 -20.06 3.19 -9.86
C PRO A 49 -19.09 3.92 -8.93
N TYR A 50 -19.14 5.25 -8.95
CA TYR A 50 -18.18 6.09 -8.21
C TYR A 50 -18.21 5.85 -6.69
N GLU A 51 -19.36 5.41 -6.17
CA GLU A 51 -19.50 5.02 -4.76
C GLU A 51 -18.51 3.93 -4.31
N TYR A 52 -18.04 3.06 -5.23
CA TYR A 52 -17.04 2.04 -4.90
C TYR A 52 -15.68 2.65 -4.61
N TYR A 53 -15.31 3.72 -5.31
CA TYR A 53 -14.12 4.50 -4.98
C TYR A 53 -14.31 5.22 -3.64
N GLU A 54 -15.47 5.83 -3.39
CA GLU A 54 -15.70 6.60 -2.18
C GLU A 54 -15.75 5.73 -0.92
N LYS A 55 -16.54 4.64 -0.94
CA LYS A 55 -16.78 3.75 0.19
C LYS A 55 -15.67 2.74 0.40
N HIS A 56 -15.18 2.13 -0.69
CA HIS A 56 -14.27 0.98 -0.62
C HIS A 56 -12.85 1.29 -1.12
N LYS A 57 -12.60 2.51 -1.59
CA LYS A 57 -11.29 2.93 -2.14
C LYS A 57 -10.84 2.03 -3.29
N ILE A 58 -11.79 1.51 -4.08
CA ILE A 58 -11.49 0.77 -5.31
C ILE A 58 -10.92 1.77 -6.33
N ARG A 59 -9.65 1.58 -6.69
CA ARG A 59 -8.89 2.42 -7.63
C ARG A 59 -7.68 1.66 -8.17
N ARG A 60 -7.04 2.19 -9.21
CA ARG A 60 -5.68 1.79 -9.55
C ARG A 60 -4.71 2.34 -8.50
N TYR A 61 -4.01 1.45 -7.79
CA TYR A 61 -2.94 1.85 -6.86
C TYR A 61 -1.56 1.83 -7.52
N GLY A 62 -1.32 0.92 -8.47
CA GLY A 62 0.00 0.69 -9.07
C GLY A 62 0.95 -0.07 -8.12
N PHE A 63 1.95 -0.75 -8.67
CA PHE A 63 2.96 -1.51 -7.94
C PHE A 63 4.32 -1.40 -8.62
N HIS A 64 5.37 -1.96 -8.01
CA HIS A 64 6.75 -1.82 -8.48
C HIS A 64 7.20 -0.36 -8.61
N GLY A 65 6.63 0.55 -7.81
CA GLY A 65 7.00 1.97 -7.82
C GLY A 65 8.39 2.27 -7.28
N THR A 66 9.01 1.29 -6.61
CA THR A 66 10.37 1.40 -6.07
C THR A 66 11.45 1.08 -7.12
N SER A 67 11.10 0.33 -8.18
CA SER A 67 12.04 -0.04 -9.26
C SER A 67 12.40 1.16 -10.11
#